data_AF-A0A1V4QDW2-F1
#
_entry.id   AF-A0A1V4QDW2-F1
#
_cell.length_a   1.000
_cell.length_b   1.000
_cell.length_c   1.000
_cell.angle_alpha   90.00
_cell.angle_beta   90.00
_cell.angle_gamma   90.00
#
_symmetry.space_group_name_H-M   'P 1'
#
loop_
_entity.id
_entity.type
_entity.pdbx_description
1 polymer ?
#
loop_
_entity_poly.entity_id
_entity_poly.type
_entity_poly.pdbx_seq_one_letter_code
_entity_poly.pdbx_strand_id
1 'polypeptide(L)'
;RVLLYKEVAMQVIYPYLMLIPFLFYAGSGIGTDKIFNSLSPKEEKMINDFGFFARKSNFKKFSELYKSLKEKNLPIYVTTDGMLHTYHILYDFSLRSLEVNHLYPEVCSLTEAMIQGTKDLLRKYPEETHTLLNNLAYLEVAEKLLKPDYCPDGKTGNIVKKEMALINSGKGFAKSPIFGYKEDYSQYKPRGHYTRSEILKRYFRAMMWFGRMGFRLKPEKESTNRKGRAETKMALMILEALNKNLEQWKRLNTPITLYIGKSDDLTPIEYLQIINENFPGKTPAEIARDERLLMKFINEAITYRPPKIISTAVPDTLEPEVVTKGFKFFGQKFIPDSYMFQELVYKKVGTQEDPRLFPRGLDVLAVLGSKGARNILVEHYKENRFSNYESQLDNLIKEFQALKQEDWYKNLYYGWLYALKSLIKPVPKFQPAYQDKCLQTALGSWAELRHDTILYAKQSYTMELTAVRSKPRLTASGYVEPIPECFERLKKLVDMSQEELSRLNILDDYVKAKFIATSVKCSKPWRPFLRSITKPKPMKAMHSVLMSIPTPIPKRCLRLQMIFLHIFMS
;
A
#
# COMPACT_ATOMS: atom_id res chain seq x y z
N ARG A 1 -17.76 23.23 13.53
CA ARG A 1 -16.31 23.22 13.19
C ARG A 1 -15.46 22.27 14.06
N VAL A 2 -15.65 22.15 15.38
CA VAL A 2 -14.83 21.23 16.21
C VAL A 2 -15.19 19.74 16.03
N LEU A 3 -16.47 19.41 15.82
CA LEU A 3 -16.96 18.01 15.73
C LEU A 3 -16.34 17.18 14.59
N LEU A 4 -16.08 17.77 13.42
CA LEU A 4 -15.49 17.08 12.26
C LEU A 4 -14.15 16.39 12.57
N TYR A 5 -13.41 16.86 13.58
CA TYR A 5 -12.06 16.35 13.87
C TYR A 5 -12.02 15.03 14.66
N LYS A 6 -13.17 14.49 15.12
CA LYS A 6 -13.20 13.16 15.77
C LYS A 6 -13.33 11.99 14.78
N GLU A 7 -13.94 12.19 13.62
CA GLU A 7 -14.17 11.14 12.62
C GLU A 7 -12.88 10.76 11.86
N VAL A 8 -11.94 11.72 11.77
CA VAL A 8 -10.61 11.66 11.12
C VAL A 8 -9.77 10.41 11.43
N ALA A 9 -10.08 9.65 12.49
CA ALA A 9 -9.27 8.53 12.96
C ALA A 9 -9.75 7.13 12.52
N MET A 10 -11.05 6.87 12.38
CA MET A 10 -11.56 5.48 12.46
C MET A 10 -11.45 4.67 11.15
N GLN A 11 -11.33 5.32 10.00
CA GLN A 11 -11.55 4.70 8.69
C GLN A 11 -10.27 4.10 8.09
N VAL A 12 -9.12 4.43 8.66
CA VAL A 12 -7.80 3.86 8.34
C VAL A 12 -7.43 2.71 9.30
N ILE A 13 -8.39 2.19 10.09
CA ILE A 13 -8.09 1.37 11.28
C ILE A 13 -8.74 -0.04 11.29
N TYR A 14 -9.70 -0.37 10.41
CA TYR A 14 -10.36 -1.70 10.42
C TYR A 14 -10.38 -2.48 9.08
N PRO A 15 -9.33 -3.27 8.78
CA PRO A 15 -9.32 -4.26 7.69
C PRO A 15 -10.23 -5.48 7.94
N TYR A 16 -10.64 -5.70 9.19
CA TYR A 16 -11.38 -6.89 9.69
C TYR A 16 -12.75 -7.18 9.04
N LEU A 17 -13.14 -6.47 7.98
CA LEU A 17 -14.43 -6.58 7.29
C LEU A 17 -14.36 -7.09 5.85
N MET A 18 -13.19 -7.03 5.18
CA MET A 18 -13.12 -7.33 3.73
C MET A 18 -12.96 -8.81 3.37
N LEU A 19 -12.54 -9.66 4.32
CA LEU A 19 -12.39 -11.11 4.09
C LEU A 19 -13.24 -11.94 5.08
N ILE A 20 -14.54 -11.80 4.96
CA ILE A 20 -15.49 -12.78 5.50
C ILE A 20 -15.60 -13.90 4.46
N PRO A 21 -15.13 -15.12 4.73
CA PRO A 21 -14.93 -16.14 3.71
C PRO A 21 -16.29 -16.57 3.13
N PHE A 22 -16.48 -16.46 1.82
CA PHE A 22 -17.77 -16.74 1.20
C PHE A 22 -17.97 -18.25 1.01
N LEU A 23 -19.21 -18.71 1.21
CA LEU A 23 -19.62 -20.02 0.76
C LEU A 23 -19.96 -19.94 -0.73
N PHE A 24 -19.27 -20.76 -1.53
CA PHE A 24 -19.43 -20.88 -2.97
C PHE A 24 -19.89 -22.29 -3.33
N TYR A 25 -20.80 -22.37 -4.31
CA TYR A 25 -21.21 -23.61 -4.95
C TYR A 25 -21.13 -23.44 -6.46
N ALA A 26 -20.63 -24.45 -7.15
CA ALA A 26 -20.51 -24.47 -8.60
C ALA A 26 -21.28 -25.67 -9.16
N GLY A 27 -22.14 -25.43 -10.15
CA GLY A 27 -23.07 -26.44 -10.70
C GLY A 27 -22.44 -27.58 -11.52
N SER A 28 -21.13 -27.82 -11.41
CA SER A 28 -20.42 -28.77 -12.29
C SER A 28 -20.57 -30.24 -11.86
N GLY A 29 -21.77 -30.80 -12.02
CA GLY A 29 -21.96 -32.22 -12.33
C GLY A 29 -21.89 -33.25 -11.20
N ILE A 30 -22.68 -33.09 -10.14
CA ILE A 30 -23.03 -34.19 -9.21
C ILE A 30 -24.53 -34.10 -8.86
N GLY A 31 -25.29 -35.16 -9.14
CA GLY A 31 -26.62 -35.48 -8.57
C GLY A 31 -27.60 -34.33 -8.37
N THR A 32 -28.28 -33.90 -9.43
CA THR A 32 -29.24 -32.79 -9.45
C THR A 32 -30.41 -32.95 -8.46
N ASP A 33 -30.93 -34.17 -8.31
CA ASP A 33 -32.34 -34.39 -7.95
C ASP A 33 -32.67 -34.21 -6.46
N LYS A 34 -31.68 -33.82 -5.64
CA LYS A 34 -31.86 -33.52 -4.20
C LYS A 34 -31.27 -32.16 -3.77
N ILE A 35 -30.75 -31.36 -4.70
CA ILE A 35 -30.18 -30.03 -4.40
C ILE A 35 -31.28 -28.97 -4.21
N PHE A 36 -32.33 -29.05 -5.03
CA PHE A 36 -33.44 -28.09 -5.13
C PHE A 36 -34.18 -27.84 -3.80
N ASN A 37 -34.30 -28.84 -2.93
CA ASN A 37 -35.11 -28.76 -1.71
C ASN A 37 -34.48 -27.95 -0.55
N SER A 38 -33.34 -27.28 -0.73
CA SER A 38 -32.66 -26.52 0.35
C SER A 38 -32.08 -25.16 -0.03
N LEU A 39 -32.24 -24.76 -1.30
CA LEU A 39 -31.91 -23.42 -1.78
C LEU A 39 -33.13 -22.51 -1.63
N SER A 40 -32.94 -21.21 -1.46
CA SER A 40 -34.03 -20.28 -1.78
C SER A 40 -34.25 -20.26 -3.30
N PRO A 41 -35.48 -20.01 -3.81
CA PRO A 41 -35.73 -19.91 -5.25
C PRO A 41 -34.86 -18.87 -5.96
N LYS A 42 -34.31 -17.90 -5.21
CA LYS A 42 -33.33 -16.92 -5.69
C LYS A 42 -31.91 -17.50 -5.79
N GLU A 43 -31.44 -18.28 -4.81
CA GLU A 43 -30.14 -18.96 -4.88
C GLU A 43 -30.14 -20.04 -5.97
N GLU A 44 -31.24 -20.80 -6.09
CA GLU A 44 -31.44 -21.79 -7.15
C GLU A 44 -31.42 -21.12 -8.54
N LYS A 45 -32.22 -20.06 -8.73
CA LYS A 45 -32.17 -19.27 -9.96
C LYS A 45 -30.77 -18.71 -10.23
N MET A 46 -30.01 -18.27 -9.23
CA MET A 46 -28.63 -17.80 -9.43
C MET A 46 -27.67 -18.92 -9.87
N ILE A 47 -27.83 -20.16 -9.39
CA ILE A 47 -27.07 -21.31 -9.90
C ILE A 47 -27.46 -21.60 -11.35
N ASN A 48 -28.75 -21.56 -11.69
CA ASN A 48 -29.22 -21.84 -13.04
C ASN A 48 -28.83 -20.74 -14.06
N ASP A 49 -28.98 -19.46 -13.69
CA ASP A 49 -28.67 -18.30 -14.53
C ASP A 49 -27.14 -18.08 -14.69
N PHE A 50 -26.34 -18.32 -13.63
CA PHE A 50 -24.93 -17.89 -13.57
C PHE A 50 -23.93 -19.01 -13.25
N GLY A 51 -24.37 -20.22 -12.94
CA GLY A 51 -23.54 -21.38 -12.61
C GLY A 51 -22.99 -21.42 -11.18
N PHE A 52 -23.16 -20.33 -10.41
CA PHE A 52 -22.71 -20.22 -9.01
C PHE A 52 -23.53 -19.20 -8.20
N PHE A 53 -23.40 -19.26 -6.88
CA PHE A 53 -23.74 -18.13 -6.00
C PHE A 53 -22.70 -17.98 -4.87
N ALA A 54 -22.73 -16.84 -4.19
CA ALA A 54 -21.80 -16.51 -3.10
C ALA A 54 -22.57 -15.98 -1.88
N ARG A 55 -22.22 -16.44 -0.67
CA ARG A 55 -22.84 -15.91 0.56
C ARG A 55 -21.87 -15.71 1.73
N LYS A 56 -22.01 -14.55 2.38
CA LYS A 56 -21.29 -14.10 3.58
C LYS A 56 -21.41 -15.10 4.75
N SER A 57 -20.27 -15.60 5.22
CA SER A 57 -20.17 -16.57 6.35
C SER A 57 -20.34 -15.95 7.74
N ASN A 58 -20.44 -16.80 8.76
CA ASN A 58 -20.39 -16.46 10.19
C ASN A 58 -18.97 -16.54 10.78
N PHE A 59 -18.06 -17.27 10.13
CA PHE A 59 -16.70 -17.48 10.62
C PHE A 59 -15.81 -16.25 10.42
N LYS A 60 -14.89 -16.00 11.36
CA LYS A 60 -13.97 -14.85 11.32
C LYS A 60 -12.65 -15.18 10.62
N LYS A 61 -12.36 -16.46 10.37
CA LYS A 61 -11.17 -16.94 9.66
C LYS A 61 -11.51 -17.99 8.60
N PHE A 62 -10.74 -18.04 7.51
CA PHE A 62 -10.81 -19.12 6.52
C PHE A 62 -10.58 -20.51 7.15
N SER A 63 -9.64 -20.61 8.10
CA SER A 63 -9.36 -21.87 8.80
C SER A 63 -10.55 -22.38 9.62
N GLU A 64 -11.31 -21.49 10.24
CA GLU A 64 -12.54 -21.83 10.98
C GLU A 64 -13.65 -22.30 10.03
N LEU A 65 -13.83 -21.62 8.88
CA LEU A 65 -14.76 -22.07 7.84
C LEU A 65 -14.36 -23.45 7.31
N TYR A 66 -13.14 -23.61 6.78
CA TYR A 66 -12.72 -24.87 6.17
C TYR A 66 -12.70 -26.04 7.16
N LYS A 67 -12.35 -25.79 8.44
CA LYS A 67 -12.51 -26.78 9.51
C LYS A 67 -13.98 -27.16 9.70
N SER A 68 -14.88 -26.19 9.88
CA SER A 68 -16.31 -26.49 10.07
C SER A 68 -16.98 -27.11 8.84
N LEU A 69 -16.51 -26.83 7.61
CA LEU A 69 -17.00 -27.49 6.40
C LEU A 69 -16.60 -28.98 6.42
N LYS A 70 -15.32 -29.28 6.72
CA LYS A 70 -14.83 -30.65 6.87
C LYS A 70 -15.57 -31.41 7.97
N GLU A 71 -15.74 -30.82 9.14
CA GLU A 71 -16.40 -31.45 10.31
C GLU A 71 -17.88 -31.79 10.05
N LYS A 72 -18.56 -31.01 9.19
CA LYS A 72 -19.96 -31.24 8.81
C LYS A 72 -20.10 -32.06 7.52
N ASN A 73 -19.00 -32.63 7.02
CA ASN A 73 -18.89 -33.34 5.74
C ASN A 73 -19.46 -32.56 4.54
N LEU A 74 -19.26 -31.24 4.56
CA LEU A 74 -19.73 -30.30 3.54
C LEU A 74 -18.65 -30.06 2.48
N PRO A 75 -19.05 -29.59 1.28
CA PRO A 75 -18.14 -29.08 0.27
C PRO A 75 -17.11 -28.10 0.80
N ILE A 76 -15.88 -28.25 0.32
CA ILE A 76 -14.86 -27.23 0.38
C ILE A 76 -14.67 -26.73 -1.06
N TYR A 77 -15.17 -25.53 -1.34
CA TYR A 77 -14.74 -24.76 -2.51
C TYR A 77 -13.53 -23.93 -2.07
N VAL A 78 -12.33 -24.26 -2.57
CA VAL A 78 -11.11 -23.51 -2.24
C VAL A 78 -10.99 -22.30 -3.15
N THR A 79 -11.15 -21.10 -2.58
CA THR A 79 -10.98 -19.84 -3.31
C THR A 79 -9.53 -19.38 -3.36
N THR A 80 -9.21 -18.52 -4.34
CA THR A 80 -7.96 -17.73 -4.38
C THR A 80 -7.82 -16.87 -3.14
N ASP A 81 -8.90 -16.27 -2.63
CA ASP A 81 -8.91 -15.43 -1.42
C ASP A 81 -8.28 -16.15 -0.22
N GLY A 82 -8.56 -17.45 -0.01
CA GLY A 82 -7.98 -18.21 1.10
C GLY A 82 -6.46 -18.43 1.01
N MET A 83 -5.90 -18.42 -0.21
CA MET A 83 -4.46 -18.51 -0.44
C MET A 83 -3.77 -17.13 -0.41
N LEU A 84 -4.42 -16.10 -0.95
CA LEU A 84 -3.96 -14.71 -0.84
C LEU A 84 -3.90 -14.26 0.62
N HIS A 85 -4.95 -14.53 1.41
CA HIS A 85 -4.98 -14.28 2.85
C HIS A 85 -3.92 -15.10 3.62
N THR A 86 -3.60 -16.31 3.16
CA THR A 86 -2.49 -17.10 3.73
C THR A 86 -1.14 -16.42 3.47
N TYR A 87 -0.94 -15.80 2.30
CA TYR A 87 0.27 -15.02 2.02
C TYR A 87 0.33 -13.70 2.80
N HIS A 88 -0.78 -12.97 2.91
CA HIS A 88 -0.92 -11.79 3.80
C HIS A 88 -0.43 -12.09 5.23
N ILE A 89 -0.93 -13.18 5.86
CA ILE A 89 -0.52 -13.59 7.21
C ILE A 89 0.99 -13.85 7.30
N LEU A 90 1.62 -14.37 6.22
CA LEU A 90 3.06 -14.62 6.18
C LEU A 90 3.86 -13.34 6.01
N TYR A 91 3.39 -12.42 5.15
CA TYR A 91 4.01 -11.12 4.92
C TYR A 91 3.95 -10.23 6.18
N ASP A 92 2.80 -10.13 6.85
CA ASP A 92 2.65 -9.45 8.16
C ASP A 92 3.55 -10.11 9.22
N PHE A 93 3.63 -11.44 9.28
CA PHE A 93 4.45 -12.12 10.27
C PHE A 93 5.95 -11.98 10.01
N SER A 94 6.42 -12.07 8.75
CA SER A 94 7.83 -11.91 8.41
C SER A 94 8.29 -10.46 8.51
N LEU A 95 7.46 -9.50 8.10
CA LEU A 95 7.73 -8.07 8.28
C LEU A 95 7.86 -7.73 9.77
N ARG A 96 6.94 -8.21 10.62
CA ARG A 96 7.03 -8.00 12.07
C ARG A 96 8.24 -8.67 12.73
N SER A 97 8.66 -9.85 12.26
CA SER A 97 9.88 -10.51 12.75
C SER A 97 11.11 -9.64 12.41
N LEU A 98 11.21 -9.18 11.16
CA LEU A 98 12.23 -8.23 10.70
C LEU A 98 12.25 -6.92 11.52
N GLU A 99 11.08 -6.31 11.72
CA GLU A 99 10.95 -5.02 12.41
C GLU A 99 11.38 -5.09 13.88
N VAL A 100 10.94 -6.11 14.62
CA VAL A 100 11.26 -6.26 16.04
C VAL A 100 12.69 -6.77 16.25
N ASN A 101 13.13 -7.77 15.49
CA ASN A 101 14.37 -8.49 15.78
C ASN A 101 15.62 -7.87 15.14
N HIS A 102 15.48 -7.12 14.05
CA HIS A 102 16.63 -6.54 13.33
C HIS A 102 16.52 -5.02 13.13
N LEU A 103 15.41 -4.49 12.60
CA LEU A 103 15.33 -3.07 12.25
C LEU A 103 15.22 -2.15 13.47
N TYR A 104 14.53 -2.56 14.54
CA TYR A 104 14.44 -1.77 15.76
C TYR A 104 15.79 -1.66 16.52
N PRO A 105 16.57 -2.75 16.72
CA PRO A 105 17.94 -2.64 17.22
C PRO A 105 18.86 -1.78 16.34
N GLU A 106 18.86 -1.98 15.02
CA GLU A 106 19.73 -1.21 14.10
C GLU A 106 19.34 0.27 14.04
N VAL A 107 18.05 0.64 14.09
CA VAL A 107 17.66 2.06 14.11
C VAL A 107 18.05 2.74 15.42
N CYS A 108 18.01 2.03 16.55
CA CYS A 108 18.51 2.55 17.83
C CYS A 108 20.02 2.82 17.77
N SER A 109 20.80 1.81 17.39
CA SER A 109 22.27 1.92 17.30
C SER A 109 22.70 2.99 16.30
N LEU A 110 22.07 3.06 15.12
CA LEU A 110 22.35 4.09 14.12
C LEU A 110 21.99 5.48 14.63
N THR A 111 20.86 5.65 15.34
CA THR A 111 20.47 6.98 15.86
C THR A 111 21.45 7.46 16.93
N GLU A 112 21.90 6.58 17.84
CA GLU A 112 22.98 6.87 18.80
C GLU A 112 24.28 7.28 18.10
N ALA A 113 24.72 6.51 17.09
CA ALA A 113 25.94 6.79 16.34
C ALA A 113 25.86 8.12 15.56
N MET A 114 24.69 8.45 15.02
CA MET A 114 24.43 9.73 14.34
C MET A 114 24.38 10.92 15.31
N ILE A 115 23.82 10.73 16.51
CA ILE A 115 23.84 11.74 17.59
C ILE A 115 25.29 12.01 18.01
N GLN A 116 26.08 10.97 18.27
CA GLN A 116 27.48 11.15 18.65
C GLN A 116 28.29 11.79 17.52
N GLY A 117 28.11 11.35 16.27
CA GLY A 117 28.74 11.99 15.10
C GLY A 117 28.37 13.47 14.97
N THR A 118 27.12 13.85 15.25
CA THR A 118 26.69 15.25 15.25
C THR A 118 27.30 16.04 16.42
N LYS A 119 27.50 15.43 17.60
CA LYS A 119 28.22 16.04 18.73
C LYS A 119 29.74 16.14 18.48
N ASP A 120 30.31 15.27 17.65
CA ASP A 120 31.69 15.43 17.15
C ASP A 120 31.79 16.61 16.18
N LEU A 121 30.85 16.74 15.24
CA LEU A 121 30.80 17.87 14.31
C LEU A 121 30.58 19.21 15.02
N LEU A 122 29.76 19.27 16.07
CA LEU A 122 29.60 20.46 16.93
C LEU A 122 30.91 20.91 17.60
N ARG A 123 31.85 19.98 17.82
CA ARG A 123 33.19 20.29 18.36
C ARG A 123 34.19 20.67 17.25
N LYS A 124 34.03 20.12 16.04
CA LYS A 124 34.89 20.34 14.87
C LYS A 124 34.57 21.64 14.11
N TYR A 125 33.30 22.07 14.12
CA TYR A 125 32.77 23.20 13.34
C TYR A 125 31.88 24.10 14.22
N PRO A 126 32.43 24.80 15.22
CA PRO A 126 31.66 25.64 16.15
C PRO A 126 30.90 26.77 15.46
N GLU A 127 31.37 27.26 14.31
CA GLU A 127 30.69 28.26 13.48
C GLU A 127 29.38 27.75 12.86
N GLU A 128 29.23 26.42 12.70
CA GLU A 128 28.01 25.77 12.19
C GLU A 128 27.05 25.34 13.32
N THR A 129 27.25 25.85 14.54
CA THR A 129 26.45 25.49 15.73
C THR A 129 24.95 25.54 15.49
N HIS A 130 24.41 26.53 14.77
CA HIS A 130 22.97 26.59 14.49
C HIS A 130 22.49 25.42 13.60
N THR A 131 23.18 25.18 12.48
CA THR A 131 22.94 24.07 11.55
C THR A 131 22.98 22.73 12.30
N LEU A 132 24.01 22.53 13.11
CA LEU A 132 24.29 21.28 13.79
C LEU A 132 23.41 21.04 15.03
N LEU A 133 22.96 22.08 15.74
CA LEU A 133 21.95 21.93 16.80
C LEU A 133 20.57 21.57 16.26
N ASN A 134 20.19 22.05 15.07
CA ASN A 134 18.95 21.64 14.41
C ASN A 134 19.03 20.16 13.96
N ASN A 135 20.17 19.73 13.43
CA ASN A 135 20.43 18.32 13.12
C ASN A 135 20.43 17.43 14.37
N LEU A 136 21.04 17.90 15.47
CA LEU A 136 21.04 17.18 16.74
C LEU A 136 19.61 17.03 17.27
N ALA A 137 18.82 18.12 17.27
CA ALA A 137 17.42 18.07 17.67
C ALA A 137 16.57 17.12 16.79
N TYR A 138 16.83 17.07 15.47
CA TYR A 138 16.18 16.14 14.55
C TYR A 138 16.44 14.67 14.93
N LEU A 139 17.69 14.34 15.27
CA LEU A 139 18.08 12.98 15.69
C LEU A 139 17.59 12.65 17.10
N GLU A 140 17.67 13.59 18.04
CA GLU A 140 17.24 13.42 19.43
C GLU A 140 15.70 13.30 19.57
N VAL A 141 14.92 13.86 18.64
CA VAL A 141 13.47 13.56 18.52
C VAL A 141 13.26 12.09 18.16
N ALA A 142 14.02 11.55 17.20
CA ALA A 142 13.92 10.13 16.84
C ALA A 142 14.34 9.23 18.01
N GLU A 143 15.45 9.56 18.67
CA GLU A 143 15.95 8.82 19.83
C GLU A 143 14.95 8.84 20.99
N LYS A 144 14.31 9.97 21.27
CA LYS A 144 13.24 10.08 22.29
C LYS A 144 11.97 9.30 21.91
N LEU A 145 11.73 9.04 20.62
CA LEU A 145 10.63 8.18 20.15
C LEU A 145 10.97 6.68 20.24
N LEU A 146 12.25 6.31 20.09
CA LEU A 146 12.77 4.95 20.28
C LEU A 146 12.91 4.58 21.76
N LYS A 147 13.56 5.45 22.53
CA LYS A 147 13.87 5.29 23.96
C LYS A 147 13.19 6.42 24.76
N PRO A 148 11.98 6.20 25.31
CA PRO A 148 11.21 7.23 26.03
C PRO A 148 11.95 7.87 27.20
N ASP A 149 12.94 7.19 27.78
CA ASP A 149 13.72 7.65 28.92
C ASP A 149 14.96 8.47 28.52
N TYR A 150 15.27 8.55 27.22
CA TYR A 150 16.41 9.32 26.68
C TYR A 150 16.36 10.80 27.09
N CYS A 151 17.50 11.39 27.44
CA CYS A 151 17.60 12.81 27.78
C CYS A 151 18.33 13.58 26.66
N PRO A 152 17.63 14.42 25.87
CA PRO A 152 18.24 15.29 24.87
C PRO A 152 19.25 16.28 25.48
N ASP A 153 20.15 16.80 24.66
CA ASP A 153 21.15 17.79 25.07
C ASP A 153 20.51 19.03 25.72
N GLY A 154 21.22 19.65 26.67
CA GLY A 154 20.77 20.90 27.30
C GLY A 154 20.52 22.04 26.30
N LYS A 155 21.24 22.05 25.18
CA LYS A 155 21.10 23.06 24.11
C LYS A 155 19.86 22.83 23.21
N THR A 156 19.36 21.60 23.13
CA THR A 156 18.26 21.18 22.23
C THR A 156 16.97 20.81 22.97
N GLY A 157 17.03 20.51 24.28
CA GLY A 157 15.91 19.97 25.04
C GLY A 157 14.60 20.77 24.95
N ASN A 158 14.67 22.10 24.84
CA ASN A 158 13.48 22.96 24.64
C ASN A 158 12.84 22.77 23.25
N ILE A 159 13.64 22.69 22.18
CA ILE A 159 13.11 22.50 20.81
C ILE A 159 12.62 21.06 20.60
N VAL A 160 13.33 20.07 21.12
CA VAL A 160 12.91 18.66 21.15
C VAL A 160 11.62 18.49 21.95
N LYS A 161 11.48 19.12 23.13
CA LYS A 161 10.24 19.08 23.94
C LYS A 161 9.04 19.65 23.19
N LYS A 162 9.22 20.72 22.40
CA LYS A 162 8.14 21.32 21.58
C LYS A 162 7.73 20.41 20.42
N GLU A 163 8.71 19.84 19.70
CA GLU A 163 8.46 18.90 18.59
C GLU A 163 7.75 17.63 19.10
N MET A 164 8.25 17.05 20.20
CA MET A 164 7.63 15.90 20.87
C MET A 164 6.21 16.18 21.38
N ALA A 165 5.88 17.41 21.80
CA ALA A 165 4.52 17.78 22.19
C ALA A 165 3.55 17.74 20.99
N LEU A 166 3.99 18.19 19.80
CA LEU A 166 3.20 18.09 18.57
C LEU A 166 3.01 16.61 18.16
N ILE A 167 4.09 15.83 18.13
CA ILE A 167 4.11 14.39 17.80
C ILE A 167 3.28 13.54 18.78
N ASN A 168 3.20 13.93 20.06
CA ASN A 168 2.31 13.29 21.05
C ASN A 168 0.85 13.73 20.89
N SER A 169 0.59 14.98 20.50
CA SER A 169 -0.79 15.46 20.30
C SER A 169 -1.48 14.86 19.08
N GLY A 170 -0.73 14.66 17.98
CA GLY A 170 -1.22 14.16 16.71
C GLY A 170 -2.43 14.89 16.12
N LYS A 171 -2.54 16.22 16.34
CA LYS A 171 -3.74 17.04 16.03
C LYS A 171 -3.78 17.59 14.59
N GLY A 172 -3.21 16.88 13.62
CA GLY A 172 -3.17 17.34 12.23
C GLY A 172 -1.99 18.27 11.95
N PHE A 173 -2.17 19.21 11.02
CA PHE A 173 -1.14 20.14 10.58
C PHE A 173 -0.73 21.18 11.63
N ALA A 174 0.55 21.22 11.97
CA ALA A 174 1.18 22.30 12.74
C ALA A 174 2.55 22.67 12.16
N LYS A 175 3.14 23.80 12.58
CA LYS A 175 4.47 24.24 12.14
C LYS A 175 5.55 23.58 13.00
N SER A 176 6.48 22.83 12.40
CA SER A 176 7.60 22.22 13.13
C SER A 176 8.49 23.29 13.76
N PRO A 177 8.81 23.19 15.07
CA PRO A 177 9.84 23.98 15.71
C PRO A 177 11.20 23.89 15.04
N ILE A 178 11.62 22.72 14.58
CA ILE A 178 12.95 22.48 13.98
C ILE A 178 13.01 22.96 12.52
N PHE A 179 12.04 22.56 11.69
CA PHE A 179 12.10 22.80 10.24
C PHE A 179 11.31 24.02 9.76
N GLY A 180 10.43 24.58 10.58
CA GLY A 180 9.67 25.79 10.26
C GLY A 180 8.61 25.67 9.16
N TYR A 181 8.41 24.50 8.54
CA TYR A 181 7.28 24.21 7.64
C TYR A 181 6.12 23.49 8.34
N LYS A 182 4.98 23.37 7.66
CA LYS A 182 3.81 22.63 8.16
C LYS A 182 4.00 21.13 7.95
N GLU A 183 3.83 20.35 9.02
CA GLU A 183 3.83 18.89 9.02
C GLU A 183 2.51 18.37 9.61
N ASP A 184 2.02 17.22 9.11
CA ASP A 184 0.84 16.53 9.65
C ASP A 184 1.21 15.56 10.78
N TYR A 185 1.04 16.01 12.02
CA TYR A 185 1.32 15.20 13.19
C TYR A 185 0.32 14.04 13.39
N SER A 186 -0.79 13.97 12.64
CA SER A 186 -1.71 12.83 12.69
C SER A 186 -1.10 11.52 12.15
N GLN A 187 -0.06 11.62 11.31
CA GLN A 187 0.68 10.47 10.77
C GLN A 187 1.43 9.68 11.86
N TYR A 188 1.81 10.33 12.97
CA TYR A 188 2.61 9.75 14.05
C TYR A 188 1.79 8.94 15.07
N LYS A 189 0.51 8.68 14.76
CA LYS A 189 -0.37 7.77 15.50
C LYS A 189 -0.20 6.35 14.93
N PRO A 190 0.33 5.37 15.70
CA PRO A 190 0.46 3.98 15.26
C PRO A 190 -0.91 3.38 14.88
N ARG A 191 -0.93 2.62 13.78
CA ARG A 191 -2.13 1.98 13.21
C ARG A 191 -1.79 0.52 12.84
N GLY A 192 -2.79 -0.26 12.45
CA GLY A 192 -2.60 -1.65 12.02
C GLY A 192 -1.78 -2.47 13.02
N HIS A 193 -0.82 -3.26 12.53
CA HIS A 193 -0.02 -4.14 13.37
C HIS A 193 0.95 -3.42 14.33
N TYR A 194 1.28 -2.15 14.07
CA TYR A 194 2.18 -1.36 14.92
C TYR A 194 1.59 -1.05 16.30
N THR A 195 0.29 -1.26 16.48
CA THR A 195 -0.39 -1.14 17.79
C THR A 195 -0.08 -2.28 18.76
N ARG A 196 0.50 -3.40 18.29
CA ARG A 196 0.58 -4.68 19.01
C ARG A 196 1.66 -4.76 20.10
N SER A 197 2.66 -3.88 20.10
CA SER A 197 3.69 -3.82 21.15
C SER A 197 4.27 -2.41 21.27
N GLU A 198 4.84 -2.05 22.42
CA GLU A 198 5.49 -0.75 22.58
C GLU A 198 6.72 -0.59 21.67
N ILE A 199 7.46 -1.66 21.40
CA ILE A 199 8.57 -1.67 20.43
C ILE A 199 8.06 -1.25 19.05
N LEU A 200 6.98 -1.84 18.55
CA LEU A 200 6.42 -1.50 17.24
C LEU A 200 5.82 -0.08 17.21
N LYS A 201 5.22 0.39 18.30
CA LYS A 201 4.74 1.79 18.42
C LYS A 201 5.89 2.79 18.37
N ARG A 202 7.00 2.52 19.07
CA ARG A 202 8.22 3.34 19.09
C ARG A 202 8.87 3.37 17.71
N TYR A 203 9.09 2.18 17.13
CA TYR A 203 9.63 1.99 15.79
C TYR A 203 8.84 2.75 14.72
N PHE A 204 7.52 2.57 14.68
CA PHE A 204 6.62 3.27 13.76
C PHE A 204 6.80 4.78 13.82
N ARG A 205 6.87 5.37 15.02
CA ARG A 205 6.94 6.82 15.19
C ARG A 205 8.29 7.39 14.77
N ALA A 206 9.38 6.70 15.11
CA ALA A 206 10.74 7.11 14.72
C ALA A 206 10.96 6.98 13.20
N MET A 207 10.51 5.87 12.59
CA MET A 207 10.60 5.70 11.13
C MET A 207 9.66 6.63 10.37
N MET A 208 8.49 6.97 10.91
CA MET A 208 7.61 8.00 10.35
C MET A 208 8.30 9.38 10.36
N TRP A 209 8.98 9.75 11.45
CA TRP A 209 9.79 10.98 11.54
C TRP A 209 10.92 11.01 10.51
N PHE A 210 11.76 9.97 10.45
CA PHE A 210 12.85 9.88 9.47
C PHE A 210 12.37 9.78 8.00
N GLY A 211 11.17 9.27 7.76
CA GLY A 211 10.60 9.05 6.44
C GLY A 211 9.75 10.19 5.89
N ARG A 212 9.20 11.05 6.76
CA ARG A 212 8.40 12.22 6.38
C ARG A 212 9.22 13.50 6.32
N MET A 213 10.02 13.78 7.35
CA MET A 213 10.77 15.03 7.45
C MET A 213 11.87 15.07 6.39
N GLY A 214 11.78 16.06 5.51
CA GLY A 214 12.69 16.29 4.39
C GLY A 214 13.40 17.64 4.44
N PHE A 215 14.50 17.69 3.72
CA PHE A 215 15.45 18.80 3.66
C PHE A 215 15.48 19.28 2.20
N ARG A 216 14.75 20.36 1.91
CA ARG A 216 14.27 20.69 0.56
C ARG A 216 15.23 21.60 -0.18
N LEU A 217 15.48 21.33 -1.46
CA LEU A 217 16.45 22.05 -2.29
C LEU A 217 15.99 23.46 -2.64
N LYS A 218 14.70 23.64 -2.96
CA LYS A 218 14.11 24.93 -3.34
C LYS A 218 12.65 25.05 -2.85
N PRO A 219 12.43 25.20 -1.53
CA PRO A 219 11.10 25.15 -0.93
C PRO A 219 10.21 26.37 -1.19
N GLU A 220 10.79 27.47 -1.68
CA GLU A 220 10.10 28.75 -1.88
C GLU A 220 10.54 29.41 -3.20
N LYS A 221 9.70 30.32 -3.74
CA LYS A 221 9.99 31.10 -4.96
C LYS A 221 10.94 32.29 -4.71
N GLU A 222 11.59 32.38 -3.53
CA GLU A 222 12.59 33.40 -3.21
C GLU A 222 13.84 33.26 -4.10
N SER A 223 14.27 34.35 -4.74
CA SER A 223 15.48 34.38 -5.58
C SER A 223 16.75 33.96 -4.84
N THR A 224 16.88 34.31 -3.56
CA THR A 224 18.06 33.95 -2.73
C THR A 224 18.02 32.51 -2.20
N ASN A 225 16.90 31.79 -2.37
CA ASN A 225 16.68 30.41 -1.92
C ASN A 225 17.20 30.13 -0.49
N ARG A 226 16.95 31.03 0.47
CA ARG A 226 17.63 31.03 1.78
C ARG A 226 17.32 29.78 2.60
N LYS A 227 16.06 29.34 2.57
CA LYS A 227 15.63 28.09 3.24
C LYS A 227 16.17 26.85 2.53
N GLY A 228 16.22 26.86 1.20
CA GLY A 228 16.82 25.75 0.44
C GLY A 228 18.30 25.57 0.74
N ARG A 229 19.05 26.68 0.85
CA ARG A 229 20.44 26.66 1.35
C ARG A 229 20.54 26.09 2.76
N ALA A 230 19.77 26.60 3.72
CA ALA A 230 19.80 26.12 5.11
C ALA A 230 19.43 24.63 5.25
N GLU A 231 18.35 24.18 4.60
CA GLU A 231 17.93 22.77 4.62
C GLU A 231 18.94 21.86 3.93
N THR A 232 19.53 22.28 2.80
CA THR A 232 20.59 21.50 2.11
C THR A 232 21.87 21.42 2.95
N LYS A 233 22.24 22.52 3.65
CA LYS A 233 23.37 22.57 4.59
C LYS A 233 23.19 21.58 5.74
N MET A 234 21.97 21.52 6.30
CA MET A 234 21.58 20.53 7.30
C MET A 234 21.70 19.09 6.77
N ALA A 235 21.21 18.81 5.55
CA ALA A 235 21.32 17.48 4.92
C ALA A 235 22.78 17.04 4.67
N LEU A 236 23.64 17.94 4.17
CA LEU A 236 25.07 17.67 3.97
C LEU A 236 25.81 17.41 5.30
N MET A 237 25.46 18.13 6.37
CA MET A 237 26.00 17.87 7.72
C MET A 237 25.50 16.56 8.33
N ILE A 238 24.28 16.11 8.02
CA ILE A 238 23.83 14.74 8.34
C ILE A 238 24.66 13.72 7.56
N LEU A 239 24.98 13.99 6.29
CA LEU A 239 25.77 13.09 5.44
C LEU A 239 27.22 12.94 5.92
N GLU A 240 27.83 14.02 6.41
CA GLU A 240 29.14 14.01 7.08
C GLU A 240 29.13 13.07 8.30
N ALA A 241 28.11 13.19 9.17
CA ALA A 241 27.94 12.30 10.34
C ALA A 241 27.65 10.85 9.94
N LEU A 242 26.93 10.64 8.83
CA LEU A 242 26.60 9.32 8.30
C LEU A 242 27.82 8.59 7.70
N ASN A 243 28.86 9.29 7.27
CA ASN A 243 29.98 8.71 6.50
C ASN A 243 30.59 7.46 7.19
N LYS A 244 30.79 7.51 8.51
CA LYS A 244 31.29 6.38 9.33
C LYS A 244 30.30 5.21 9.46
N ASN A 245 29.00 5.46 9.28
CA ASN A 245 27.88 4.56 9.54
C ASN A 245 27.09 4.18 8.27
N LEU A 246 27.61 4.48 7.08
CA LEU A 246 26.90 4.32 5.81
C LEU A 246 26.46 2.87 5.56
N GLU A 247 27.29 1.89 5.91
CA GLU A 247 26.93 0.47 5.78
C GLU A 247 25.83 0.06 6.77
N GLN A 248 25.75 0.66 7.97
CA GLN A 248 24.65 0.43 8.90
C GLN A 248 23.33 0.98 8.34
N TRP A 249 23.36 2.19 7.77
CA TRP A 249 22.21 2.77 7.07
C TRP A 249 21.78 1.90 5.87
N LYS A 250 22.73 1.35 5.10
CA LYS A 250 22.44 0.41 4.01
C LYS A 250 21.82 -0.90 4.53
N ARG A 251 22.31 -1.49 5.63
CA ARG A 251 21.72 -2.69 6.25
C ARG A 251 20.28 -2.44 6.70
N LEU A 252 19.96 -1.24 7.19
CA LEU A 252 18.61 -0.86 7.62
C LEU A 252 17.68 -0.59 6.42
N ASN A 253 18.12 0.20 5.43
CA ASN A 253 17.29 0.56 4.28
C ASN A 253 17.10 -0.58 3.25
N THR A 254 18.02 -1.55 3.15
CA THR A 254 17.93 -2.62 2.13
C THR A 254 16.71 -3.54 2.32
N PRO A 255 16.41 -4.08 3.52
CA PRO A 255 15.20 -4.87 3.75
C PRO A 255 13.91 -4.10 3.49
N ILE A 256 13.83 -2.84 3.93
CA ILE A 256 12.67 -1.97 3.66
C ILE A 256 12.49 -1.76 2.14
N THR A 257 13.61 -1.66 1.41
CA THR A 257 13.62 -1.51 -0.06
C THR A 257 13.15 -2.78 -0.77
N LEU A 258 13.44 -3.97 -0.23
CA LEU A 258 12.94 -5.27 -0.73
C LEU A 258 11.43 -5.44 -0.45
N TYR A 259 10.96 -5.12 0.76
CA TYR A 259 9.58 -5.33 1.17
C TYR A 259 8.58 -4.40 0.47
N ILE A 260 8.92 -3.10 0.30
CA ILE A 260 7.98 -2.08 -0.20
C ILE A 260 8.49 -1.40 -1.48
N GLY A 261 9.78 -1.06 -1.55
CA GLY A 261 10.41 -0.47 -2.73
C GLY A 261 11.37 0.68 -2.44
N LYS A 262 11.88 1.32 -3.49
CA LYS A 262 12.75 2.51 -3.40
C LYS A 262 11.93 3.75 -3.03
N SER A 263 12.59 4.77 -2.47
CA SER A 263 11.98 6.11 -2.34
C SER A 263 12.12 6.86 -3.67
N ASP A 264 11.11 7.67 -3.99
CA ASP A 264 11.16 8.65 -5.08
C ASP A 264 11.76 10.00 -4.64
N ASP A 265 11.82 10.27 -3.32
CA ASP A 265 12.63 11.37 -2.75
C ASP A 265 14.14 11.08 -2.91
N LEU A 266 15.02 12.07 -2.63
CA LEU A 266 16.48 11.89 -2.72
C LEU A 266 17.04 11.28 -1.43
N THR A 267 18.03 10.39 -1.58
CA THR A 267 18.61 9.57 -0.50
C THR A 267 20.08 9.90 -0.24
N PRO A 268 20.66 9.46 0.91
CA PRO A 268 22.09 9.60 1.18
C PRO A 268 23.02 9.04 0.10
N ILE A 269 22.63 7.94 -0.56
CA ILE A 269 23.42 7.34 -1.64
C ILE A 269 23.52 8.28 -2.84
N GLU A 270 22.42 8.97 -3.17
CA GLU A 270 22.36 9.89 -4.32
C GLU A 270 23.04 11.22 -4.01
N TYR A 271 23.01 11.68 -2.76
CA TYR A 271 23.82 12.83 -2.35
C TYR A 271 25.32 12.52 -2.42
N LEU A 272 25.75 11.32 -2.00
CA LEU A 272 27.15 10.88 -2.15
C LEU A 272 27.53 10.73 -3.64
N GLN A 273 26.62 10.26 -4.48
CA GLN A 273 26.83 10.20 -5.92
C GLN A 273 27.09 11.60 -6.51
N ILE A 274 26.21 12.58 -6.22
CA ILE A 274 26.36 13.97 -6.67
C ILE A 274 27.71 14.56 -6.21
N ILE A 275 28.13 14.30 -4.96
CA ILE A 275 29.42 14.74 -4.41
C ILE A 275 30.58 14.12 -5.20
N ASN A 276 30.60 12.79 -5.35
CA ASN A 276 31.68 12.08 -6.03
C ASN A 276 31.82 12.47 -7.51
N GLU A 277 30.71 12.72 -8.19
CA GLU A 277 30.67 13.13 -9.61
C GLU A 277 31.10 14.59 -9.82
N ASN A 278 30.72 15.51 -8.92
CA ASN A 278 30.78 16.96 -9.19
C ASN A 278 31.71 17.75 -8.26
N PHE A 279 32.24 17.13 -7.20
CA PHE A 279 33.04 17.76 -6.14
C PHE A 279 34.23 16.86 -5.73
N PRO A 280 35.13 16.52 -6.67
CA PRO A 280 36.22 15.58 -6.41
C PRO A 280 37.10 16.03 -5.23
N GLY A 281 37.34 15.11 -4.29
CA GLY A 281 38.15 15.37 -3.10
C GLY A 281 37.50 16.25 -2.04
N LYS A 282 36.18 16.55 -2.13
CA LYS A 282 35.47 17.35 -1.12
C LYS A 282 34.55 16.53 -0.22
N THR A 283 34.61 16.82 1.06
CA THR A 283 33.70 16.29 2.08
C THR A 283 32.32 16.98 2.03
N PRO A 284 31.23 16.31 2.46
CA PRO A 284 29.94 16.96 2.66
C PRO A 284 30.02 18.22 3.52
N ALA A 285 30.83 18.23 4.59
CA ALA A 285 31.02 19.41 5.43
C ALA A 285 31.73 20.59 4.74
N GLU A 286 32.69 20.35 3.84
CA GLU A 286 33.29 21.44 3.04
C GLU A 286 32.29 22.06 2.08
N ILE A 287 31.51 21.23 1.38
CA ILE A 287 30.47 21.68 0.43
C ILE A 287 29.38 22.45 1.17
N ALA A 288 29.03 22.03 2.39
CA ALA A 288 28.06 22.73 3.23
C ALA A 288 28.55 24.11 3.67
N ARG A 289 29.85 24.27 3.98
CA ARG A 289 30.41 25.50 4.58
C ARG A 289 30.75 26.60 3.56
N ASP A 290 30.99 26.24 2.29
CA ASP A 290 31.21 27.19 1.20
C ASP A 290 29.92 27.48 0.43
N GLU A 291 29.44 28.73 0.45
CA GLU A 291 28.20 29.15 -0.22
C GLU A 291 28.21 28.93 -1.75
N ARG A 292 29.37 28.97 -2.42
CA ARG A 292 29.50 28.70 -3.86
C ARG A 292 29.39 27.21 -4.14
N LEU A 293 30.03 26.37 -3.34
CA LEU A 293 29.92 24.92 -3.44
C LEU A 293 28.50 24.44 -3.08
N LEU A 294 27.90 24.98 -2.04
CA LEU A 294 26.51 24.72 -1.64
C LEU A 294 25.52 25.09 -2.75
N MET A 295 25.68 26.26 -3.38
CA MET A 295 24.84 26.66 -4.51
C MET A 295 25.07 25.80 -5.76
N LYS A 296 26.30 25.39 -6.07
CA LYS A 296 26.54 24.40 -7.13
C LYS A 296 25.82 23.09 -6.79
N PHE A 297 25.96 22.58 -5.57
CA PHE A 297 25.37 21.31 -5.15
C PHE A 297 23.84 21.32 -5.25
N ILE A 298 23.20 22.43 -4.86
CA ILE A 298 21.76 22.63 -5.03
C ILE A 298 21.36 22.58 -6.50
N ASN A 299 22.13 23.20 -7.40
CA ASN A 299 21.85 23.16 -8.83
C ASN A 299 21.97 21.74 -9.40
N GLU A 300 23.05 21.00 -9.09
CA GLU A 300 23.19 19.60 -9.54
C GLU A 300 22.05 18.71 -8.99
N ALA A 301 21.76 18.81 -7.69
CA ALA A 301 20.70 18.05 -7.05
C ALA A 301 19.30 18.39 -7.60
N ILE A 302 19.10 19.61 -8.12
CA ILE A 302 17.86 20.01 -8.80
C ILE A 302 17.69 19.30 -10.16
N THR A 303 18.74 18.82 -10.82
CA THR A 303 18.64 18.06 -12.08
C THR A 303 18.12 16.62 -11.93
N TYR A 304 18.34 15.98 -10.77
CA TYR A 304 17.90 14.61 -10.49
C TYR A 304 16.35 14.47 -10.58
N ARG A 305 15.80 13.25 -10.50
CA ARG A 305 14.32 13.06 -10.52
C ARG A 305 13.61 13.93 -9.45
N PRO A 306 12.40 14.45 -9.72
CA PRO A 306 11.50 14.95 -8.68
C PRO A 306 10.80 13.78 -7.98
N PRO A 307 10.24 13.99 -6.77
CA PRO A 307 9.31 13.03 -6.17
C PRO A 307 8.06 12.90 -7.06
N LYS A 308 7.61 11.66 -7.30
CA LYS A 308 6.37 11.37 -8.02
C LYS A 308 5.15 11.41 -7.10
N ILE A 309 5.30 11.16 -5.80
CA ILE A 309 4.20 11.16 -4.82
C ILE A 309 4.42 12.22 -3.74
N ILE A 310 3.47 13.16 -3.69
CA ILE A 310 3.39 14.30 -2.80
C ILE A 310 2.96 13.81 -1.41
N SER A 311 3.86 13.93 -0.43
CA SER A 311 3.68 13.40 0.93
C SER A 311 3.44 14.48 2.00
N THR A 312 3.37 15.74 1.59
CA THR A 312 3.24 16.93 2.44
C THR A 312 2.24 17.89 1.81
N ALA A 313 1.46 18.64 2.61
CA ALA A 313 0.54 19.63 2.09
C ALA A 313 1.28 20.81 1.43
N VAL A 314 1.00 21.05 0.16
CA VAL A 314 1.54 22.15 -0.65
C VAL A 314 0.37 22.95 -1.22
N PRO A 315 0.40 24.29 -1.21
CA PRO A 315 -0.56 25.11 -1.94
C PRO A 315 -0.54 24.82 -3.45
N ASP A 316 -1.72 24.78 -4.06
CA ASP A 316 -1.94 24.67 -5.52
C ASP A 316 -1.16 25.71 -6.36
N THR A 317 -0.91 26.89 -5.79
CA THR A 317 -0.07 27.96 -6.38
C THR A 317 1.44 27.65 -6.47
N LEU A 318 1.90 26.49 -5.99
CA LEU A 318 3.30 26.03 -6.04
C LEU A 318 3.38 24.62 -6.65
N GLU A 319 4.38 24.36 -7.50
CA GLU A 319 4.65 23.01 -8.01
C GLU A 319 5.21 22.10 -6.91
N PRO A 320 4.46 21.11 -6.38
CA PRO A 320 4.93 20.25 -5.29
C PRO A 320 6.17 19.44 -5.68
N GLU A 321 6.28 19.09 -6.96
CA GLU A 321 7.40 18.38 -7.59
C GLU A 321 8.73 19.16 -7.48
N VAL A 322 8.65 20.49 -7.32
CA VAL A 322 9.79 21.38 -7.05
C VAL A 322 9.93 21.64 -5.55
N VAL A 323 8.87 22.14 -4.90
CA VAL A 323 8.98 22.68 -3.52
C VAL A 323 9.06 21.62 -2.42
N THR A 324 8.76 20.35 -2.73
CA THR A 324 9.00 19.22 -1.80
C THR A 324 10.27 18.44 -2.11
N LYS A 325 10.91 18.66 -3.27
CA LYS A 325 12.11 17.92 -3.69
C LYS A 325 13.26 18.19 -2.72
N GLY A 326 13.79 17.12 -2.14
CA GLY A 326 14.80 17.20 -1.09
C GLY A 326 15.34 15.84 -0.66
N PHE A 327 16.31 15.90 0.24
CA PHE A 327 16.85 14.74 0.96
C PHE A 327 15.88 14.26 2.04
N LYS A 328 15.78 12.94 2.25
CA LYS A 328 15.13 12.33 3.41
C LYS A 328 15.98 11.17 3.93
N PHE A 329 16.23 11.13 5.24
CA PHE A 329 17.14 10.14 5.83
C PHE A 329 16.63 8.69 5.67
N PHE A 330 15.34 8.43 5.87
CA PHE A 330 14.69 7.16 5.52
C PHE A 330 13.39 7.38 4.72
N GLY A 331 13.46 8.24 3.70
CA GLY A 331 12.29 8.67 2.90
C GLY A 331 11.28 7.57 2.58
N GLN A 332 9.99 7.87 2.75
CA GLN A 332 8.87 6.97 2.45
C GLN A 332 8.96 6.42 1.02
N LYS A 333 8.45 5.20 0.81
CA LYS A 333 8.68 4.44 -0.42
C LYS A 333 7.61 4.76 -1.46
N PHE A 334 8.02 4.77 -2.72
CA PHE A 334 7.12 4.91 -3.84
C PHE A 334 6.32 3.61 -4.01
N ILE A 335 5.00 3.69 -3.91
CA ILE A 335 4.08 2.59 -4.23
C ILE A 335 3.19 2.97 -5.42
N PRO A 336 3.06 2.09 -6.43
CA PRO A 336 2.48 2.43 -7.73
C PRO A 336 1.03 2.88 -7.66
N ASP A 337 0.22 2.34 -6.75
CA ASP A 337 -1.21 2.64 -6.65
C ASP A 337 -1.51 3.94 -5.88
N SER A 338 -0.66 4.40 -4.95
CA SER A 338 -0.76 5.79 -4.47
C SER A 338 -0.37 6.81 -5.56
N TYR A 339 0.48 6.42 -6.51
CA TYR A 339 0.75 7.24 -7.70
C TYR A 339 -0.45 7.24 -8.68
N MET A 340 -1.05 6.08 -8.97
CA MET A 340 -2.32 6.00 -9.73
C MET A 340 -3.40 6.88 -9.09
N PHE A 341 -3.51 6.86 -7.76
CA PHE A 341 -4.45 7.67 -7.00
C PHE A 341 -4.17 9.17 -7.13
N GLN A 342 -2.92 9.61 -6.94
CA GLN A 342 -2.56 11.03 -7.08
C GLN A 342 -2.79 11.54 -8.51
N GLU A 343 -2.46 10.74 -9.51
CA GLU A 343 -2.66 11.09 -10.91
C GLU A 343 -4.14 11.09 -11.33
N LEU A 344 -5.05 10.60 -10.49
CA LEU A 344 -6.50 10.60 -10.72
C LEU A 344 -7.28 11.50 -9.74
N VAL A 345 -6.65 12.50 -9.14
CA VAL A 345 -7.31 13.52 -8.29
C VAL A 345 -6.99 14.94 -8.74
N TYR A 346 -7.54 15.92 -8.02
CA TYR A 346 -7.33 17.36 -8.23
C TYR A 346 -5.84 17.75 -8.45
N LYS A 347 -5.61 18.82 -9.21
CA LYS A 347 -4.42 19.12 -10.05
C LYS A 347 -4.33 18.30 -11.35
N LYS A 348 -4.85 17.06 -11.43
CA LYS A 348 -4.91 16.29 -12.70
C LYS A 348 -6.34 16.04 -13.19
N VAL A 349 -7.31 15.87 -12.29
CA VAL A 349 -8.71 15.54 -12.59
C VAL A 349 -9.67 16.44 -11.81
N GLY A 350 -10.72 16.92 -12.49
CA GLY A 350 -11.63 17.95 -12.00
C GLY A 350 -11.11 19.37 -12.22
N THR A 351 -11.89 20.37 -11.81
CA THR A 351 -11.51 21.80 -11.81
C THR A 351 -11.41 22.32 -10.38
N GLN A 352 -11.18 23.62 -10.18
CA GLN A 352 -11.18 24.22 -8.84
C GLN A 352 -12.60 24.29 -8.24
N GLU A 353 -13.62 24.29 -9.11
CA GLU A 353 -15.04 24.36 -8.79
C GLU A 353 -15.67 22.96 -8.59
N ASP A 354 -15.26 21.95 -9.38
CA ASP A 354 -15.60 20.53 -9.17
C ASP A 354 -14.33 19.66 -9.11
N PRO A 355 -13.59 19.68 -7.98
CA PRO A 355 -12.35 18.93 -7.82
C PRO A 355 -12.61 17.44 -7.50
N ARG A 356 -11.92 16.52 -8.19
CA ARG A 356 -11.90 15.10 -7.80
C ARG A 356 -10.98 14.94 -6.59
N LEU A 357 -11.51 15.14 -5.38
CA LEU A 357 -10.72 15.08 -4.14
C LEU A 357 -10.40 13.65 -3.65
N PHE A 358 -11.08 12.63 -4.19
CA PHE A 358 -11.02 11.24 -3.76
C PHE A 358 -10.71 10.31 -4.95
N PRO A 359 -9.75 9.38 -4.82
CA PRO A 359 -9.67 8.20 -5.66
C PRO A 359 -10.63 7.10 -5.13
N ARG A 360 -10.89 6.06 -5.93
CA ARG A 360 -11.60 4.85 -5.50
C ARG A 360 -10.69 3.63 -5.66
N GLY A 361 -10.84 2.59 -4.83
CA GLY A 361 -10.09 1.34 -4.98
C GLY A 361 -10.26 0.66 -6.36
N LEU A 362 -11.40 0.91 -7.03
CA LEU A 362 -11.64 0.50 -8.42
C LEU A 362 -10.74 1.20 -9.44
N ASP A 363 -10.25 2.42 -9.17
CA ASP A 363 -9.34 3.15 -10.07
C ASP A 363 -8.07 2.33 -10.32
N VAL A 364 -7.53 1.66 -9.29
CA VAL A 364 -6.35 0.76 -9.41
C VAL A 364 -6.63 -0.35 -10.43
N LEU A 365 -7.80 -1.00 -10.32
CA LEU A 365 -8.16 -2.10 -11.20
C LEU A 365 -8.50 -1.62 -12.62
N ALA A 366 -9.05 -0.42 -12.76
CA ALA A 366 -9.27 0.23 -14.06
C ALA A 366 -7.94 0.57 -14.76
N VAL A 367 -6.98 1.18 -14.05
CA VAL A 367 -5.62 1.46 -14.56
C VAL A 367 -4.88 0.17 -14.95
N LEU A 368 -5.05 -0.91 -14.19
CA LEU A 368 -4.48 -2.22 -14.55
C LEU A 368 -5.13 -2.84 -15.81
N GLY A 369 -6.26 -2.31 -16.30
CA GLY A 369 -6.92 -2.68 -17.55
C GLY A 369 -8.34 -3.26 -17.40
N SER A 370 -8.95 -3.22 -16.21
CA SER A 370 -10.27 -3.80 -15.99
C SER A 370 -11.38 -2.95 -16.60
N LYS A 371 -11.96 -3.42 -17.71
CA LYS A 371 -13.17 -2.82 -18.30
C LYS A 371 -14.32 -2.78 -17.29
N GLY A 372 -14.55 -3.87 -16.54
CA GLY A 372 -15.58 -3.91 -15.49
C GLY A 372 -15.40 -2.80 -14.44
N ALA A 373 -14.17 -2.53 -14.01
CA ALA A 373 -13.91 -1.42 -13.09
C ALA A 373 -14.21 -0.06 -13.73
N ARG A 374 -13.73 0.20 -14.97
CA ARG A 374 -14.04 1.45 -15.70
C ARG A 374 -15.54 1.65 -15.88
N ASN A 375 -16.28 0.62 -16.29
CA ASN A 375 -17.73 0.68 -16.44
C ASN A 375 -18.43 0.99 -15.11
N ILE A 376 -18.03 0.38 -13.99
CA ILE A 376 -18.62 0.73 -12.67
C ILE A 376 -18.29 2.19 -12.28
N LEU A 377 -17.07 2.66 -12.53
CA LEU A 377 -16.65 4.05 -12.27
C LEU A 377 -17.44 5.07 -13.11
N VAL A 378 -17.65 4.79 -14.39
CA VAL A 378 -18.34 5.67 -15.35
C VAL A 378 -19.86 5.57 -15.24
N GLU A 379 -20.42 4.36 -15.22
CA GLU A 379 -21.87 4.13 -15.31
C GLU A 379 -22.57 4.28 -13.95
N HIS A 380 -21.97 3.80 -12.86
CA HIS A 380 -22.57 3.85 -11.52
C HIS A 380 -22.10 5.07 -10.72
N TYR A 381 -20.79 5.26 -10.57
CA TYR A 381 -20.23 6.36 -9.77
C TYR A 381 -20.15 7.72 -10.49
N LYS A 382 -20.36 7.74 -11.81
CA LYS A 382 -20.30 8.95 -12.67
C LYS A 382 -18.99 9.73 -12.56
N GLU A 383 -17.87 9.03 -12.39
CA GLU A 383 -16.55 9.66 -12.20
C GLU A 383 -16.09 10.46 -13.43
N ASN A 384 -16.61 10.16 -14.62
CA ASN A 384 -16.38 10.96 -15.82
C ASN A 384 -17.10 12.32 -15.85
N ARG A 385 -17.86 12.67 -14.80
CA ARG A 385 -18.30 14.06 -14.56
C ARG A 385 -17.12 15.00 -14.32
N PHE A 386 -16.02 14.49 -13.76
CA PHE A 386 -14.83 15.29 -13.48
C PHE A 386 -14.01 15.50 -14.75
N SER A 387 -13.68 16.77 -15.04
CA SER A 387 -12.85 17.14 -16.18
C SER A 387 -11.54 16.34 -16.22
N ASN A 388 -11.09 15.96 -17.42
CA ASN A 388 -9.90 15.14 -17.69
C ASN A 388 -9.87 13.71 -17.09
N TYR A 389 -10.92 13.22 -16.40
CA TYR A 389 -10.87 11.90 -15.77
C TYR A 389 -10.56 10.76 -16.74
N GLU A 390 -11.30 10.65 -17.86
CA GLU A 390 -11.13 9.53 -18.79
C GLU A 390 -9.82 9.61 -19.59
N SER A 391 -9.40 10.79 -20.02
CA SER A 391 -8.12 10.98 -20.74
C SER A 391 -6.92 10.68 -19.84
N GLN A 392 -6.97 11.07 -18.58
CA GLN A 392 -5.92 10.80 -17.59
C GLN A 392 -5.90 9.33 -17.14
N LEU A 393 -7.08 8.69 -17.02
CA LEU A 393 -7.19 7.23 -16.84
C LEU A 393 -6.58 6.47 -18.02
N ASP A 394 -6.87 6.88 -19.26
CA ASP A 394 -6.30 6.28 -20.46
C ASP A 394 -4.77 6.52 -20.61
N ASN A 395 -4.23 7.60 -20.03
CA ASN A 395 -2.78 7.81 -19.95
C ASN A 395 -2.11 6.84 -18.96
N LEU A 396 -2.68 6.66 -17.76
CA LEU A 396 -2.18 5.71 -16.76
C LEU A 396 -2.29 4.25 -17.25
N ILE A 397 -3.38 3.91 -17.95
CA ILE A 397 -3.54 2.59 -18.60
C ILE A 397 -2.37 2.33 -19.56
N LYS A 398 -1.94 3.32 -20.35
CA LYS A 398 -0.77 3.19 -21.25
C LYS A 398 0.54 3.02 -20.47
N GLU A 399 0.81 3.83 -19.43
CA GLU A 399 2.03 3.68 -18.60
C GLU A 399 2.12 2.28 -17.98
N PHE A 400 1.03 1.79 -17.37
CA PHE A 400 0.98 0.48 -16.73
C PHE A 400 0.76 -0.71 -17.70
N GLN A 401 0.55 -0.45 -19.00
CA GLN A 401 0.66 -1.44 -20.08
C GLN A 401 2.09 -1.54 -20.62
N ALA A 402 2.88 -0.46 -20.59
CA ALA A 402 4.26 -0.45 -21.07
C ALA A 402 5.28 -1.13 -20.13
N LEU A 403 4.94 -1.35 -18.85
CA LEU A 403 5.80 -2.05 -17.88
C LEU A 403 6.04 -3.52 -18.28
N LYS A 404 7.32 -3.89 -18.41
CA LYS A 404 7.77 -5.24 -18.79
C LYS A 404 7.62 -6.22 -17.62
N GLN A 405 7.80 -7.52 -17.87
CA GLN A 405 7.63 -8.54 -16.83
C GLN A 405 8.63 -8.35 -15.67
N GLU A 406 9.83 -7.85 -15.97
CA GLU A 406 10.89 -7.58 -14.99
C GLU A 406 10.49 -6.42 -14.06
N ASP A 407 9.87 -5.37 -14.61
CA ASP A 407 9.35 -4.22 -13.86
C ASP A 407 8.27 -4.61 -12.83
N TRP A 408 7.55 -5.71 -13.07
CA TRP A 408 6.53 -6.24 -12.19
C TRP A 408 7.08 -7.15 -11.09
N TYR A 409 8.26 -7.77 -11.25
CA TYR A 409 8.88 -8.61 -10.22
C TYR A 409 9.99 -7.91 -9.41
N LYS A 410 10.26 -6.62 -9.68
CA LYS A 410 11.33 -5.84 -9.02
C LYS A 410 11.23 -5.69 -7.49
N ASN A 411 10.08 -5.96 -6.89
CA ASN A 411 9.88 -6.09 -5.44
C ASN A 411 8.56 -6.83 -5.12
N LEU A 412 8.34 -7.14 -3.84
CA LEU A 412 7.14 -7.87 -3.38
C LEU A 412 5.83 -7.12 -3.64
N TYR A 413 5.84 -5.78 -3.57
CA TYR A 413 4.66 -4.94 -3.77
C TYR A 413 4.16 -4.98 -5.23
N TYR A 414 5.06 -4.75 -6.18
CA TYR A 414 4.76 -4.86 -7.61
C TYR A 414 4.39 -6.31 -7.99
N GLY A 415 5.03 -7.30 -7.37
CA GLY A 415 4.72 -8.72 -7.60
C GLY A 415 3.30 -9.10 -7.15
N TRP A 416 2.87 -8.64 -5.97
CA TRP A 416 1.50 -8.82 -5.49
C TRP A 416 0.50 -8.10 -6.40
N LEU A 417 0.73 -6.82 -6.74
CA LEU A 417 -0.14 -6.06 -7.65
C LEU A 417 -0.24 -6.70 -9.05
N TYR A 418 0.86 -7.29 -9.55
CA TYR A 418 0.87 -8.05 -10.80
C TYR A 418 0.13 -9.40 -10.69
N ALA A 419 0.12 -10.06 -9.53
CA ALA A 419 -0.76 -11.20 -9.29
C ALA A 419 -2.23 -10.79 -9.40
N LEU A 420 -2.62 -9.65 -8.80
CA LEU A 420 -3.98 -9.11 -8.91
C LEU A 420 -4.35 -8.71 -10.35
N LYS A 421 -3.39 -8.27 -11.18
CA LYS A 421 -3.57 -8.01 -12.62
C LYS A 421 -4.02 -9.27 -13.43
N SER A 422 -3.91 -10.49 -12.88
CA SER A 422 -4.51 -11.68 -13.51
C SER A 422 -6.03 -11.78 -13.30
N LEU A 423 -6.54 -11.34 -12.15
CA LEU A 423 -7.95 -11.46 -11.75
C LEU A 423 -8.90 -10.56 -12.55
N ILE A 424 -8.37 -9.58 -13.27
CA ILE A 424 -9.15 -8.65 -14.12
C ILE A 424 -9.29 -9.12 -15.58
N LYS A 425 -8.67 -10.24 -15.95
CA LYS A 425 -8.86 -10.86 -17.27
C LYS A 425 -10.18 -11.64 -17.32
N PRO A 426 -10.90 -11.66 -18.46
CA PRO A 426 -12.05 -12.54 -18.68
C PRO A 426 -11.72 -14.00 -18.39
N VAL A 427 -12.45 -14.63 -17.46
CA VAL A 427 -12.29 -16.06 -17.15
C VAL A 427 -13.07 -16.90 -18.19
N PRO A 428 -12.41 -17.71 -19.05
CA PRO A 428 -13.10 -18.42 -20.11
C PRO A 428 -14.12 -19.43 -19.56
N LYS A 429 -15.29 -19.52 -20.23
CA LYS A 429 -16.45 -20.37 -19.87
C LYS A 429 -17.25 -19.95 -18.62
N PHE A 430 -16.95 -18.80 -18.01
CA PHE A 430 -17.75 -18.24 -16.91
C PHE A 430 -18.49 -16.95 -17.32
N GLN A 431 -19.66 -16.72 -16.72
CA GLN A 431 -20.49 -15.55 -17.00
C GLN A 431 -19.89 -14.26 -16.41
N PRO A 432 -20.25 -13.05 -16.91
CA PRO A 432 -19.72 -11.77 -16.42
C PRO A 432 -19.78 -11.55 -14.91
N ALA A 433 -20.82 -12.07 -14.22
CA ALA A 433 -20.91 -12.02 -12.76
C ALA A 433 -19.73 -12.71 -12.03
N TYR A 434 -19.07 -13.68 -12.66
CA TYR A 434 -17.83 -14.27 -12.15
C TYR A 434 -16.65 -13.30 -12.23
N GLN A 435 -16.64 -12.42 -13.24
CA GLN A 435 -15.66 -11.35 -13.35
C GLN A 435 -15.80 -10.34 -12.21
N ASP A 436 -17.04 -10.02 -11.82
CA ASP A 436 -17.32 -9.17 -10.66
C ASP A 436 -16.86 -9.82 -9.35
N LYS A 437 -17.00 -11.15 -9.20
CA LYS A 437 -16.38 -11.90 -8.10
C LYS A 437 -14.86 -11.73 -8.10
N CYS A 438 -14.20 -11.90 -9.24
CA CYS A 438 -12.74 -11.76 -9.34
C CYS A 438 -12.29 -10.32 -9.04
N LEU A 439 -13.11 -9.33 -9.42
CA LEU A 439 -12.91 -7.92 -9.07
C LEU A 439 -13.01 -7.68 -7.55
N GLN A 440 -13.97 -8.30 -6.87
CA GLN A 440 -14.09 -8.24 -5.40
C GLN A 440 -12.90 -8.91 -4.69
N THR A 441 -12.44 -10.08 -5.17
CA THR A 441 -11.20 -10.71 -4.68
C THR A 441 -10.00 -9.78 -4.85
N ALA A 442 -9.86 -9.15 -6.02
CA ALA A 442 -8.77 -8.22 -6.30
C ALA A 442 -8.81 -6.97 -5.40
N LEU A 443 -9.99 -6.38 -5.17
CA LEU A 443 -10.18 -5.27 -4.23
C LEU A 443 -9.81 -5.66 -2.80
N GLY A 444 -10.27 -6.83 -2.32
CA GLY A 444 -10.00 -7.29 -0.95
C GLY A 444 -8.51 -7.52 -0.70
N SER A 445 -7.81 -8.20 -1.61
CA SER A 445 -6.38 -8.47 -1.45
C SER A 445 -5.50 -7.23 -1.73
N TRP A 446 -5.95 -6.30 -2.57
CA TRP A 446 -5.31 -4.98 -2.67
C TRP A 446 -5.44 -4.16 -1.37
N ALA A 447 -6.58 -4.26 -0.68
CA ALA A 447 -6.77 -3.62 0.61
C ALA A 447 -5.91 -4.24 1.73
N GLU A 448 -5.68 -5.57 1.72
CA GLU A 448 -4.66 -6.21 2.59
C GLU A 448 -3.27 -5.64 2.30
N LEU A 449 -2.82 -5.67 1.05
CA LEU A 449 -1.52 -5.12 0.61
C LEU A 449 -1.30 -3.67 1.08
N ARG A 450 -2.33 -2.81 0.97
CA ARG A 450 -2.29 -1.41 1.40
C ARG A 450 -2.38 -1.22 2.92
N HIS A 451 -2.95 -2.17 3.66
CA HIS A 451 -2.93 -2.15 5.12
C HIS A 451 -1.54 -2.53 5.67
N ASP A 452 -0.94 -3.62 5.18
CA ASP A 452 0.29 -4.17 5.76
C ASP A 452 1.49 -3.24 5.58
N THR A 453 1.48 -2.46 4.50
CA THR A 453 2.57 -1.55 4.10
C THR A 453 2.42 -0.11 4.64
N ILE A 454 1.39 0.16 5.45
CA ILE A 454 0.90 1.49 5.86
C ILE A 454 1.92 2.48 6.48
N LEU A 455 3.02 1.98 7.06
CA LEU A 455 4.12 2.81 7.58
C LEU A 455 5.00 3.39 6.47
N TYR A 456 5.37 2.55 5.50
CA TYR A 456 6.36 2.87 4.47
C TYR A 456 5.73 3.40 3.19
N ALA A 457 4.49 3.00 2.92
CA ALA A 457 3.67 3.51 1.83
C ALA A 457 3.34 5.00 2.01
N LYS A 458 3.62 5.82 1.00
CA LYS A 458 3.11 7.20 0.94
C LYS A 458 1.57 7.19 0.88
N GLN A 459 0.92 7.88 1.82
CA GLN A 459 -0.53 7.87 2.00
C GLN A 459 -1.25 8.96 1.18
N SER A 460 -2.45 8.63 0.71
CA SER A 460 -3.44 9.52 0.08
C SER A 460 -4.64 9.71 1.05
N TYR A 461 -5.16 10.92 1.21
CA TYR A 461 -6.15 11.28 2.26
C TYR A 461 -7.56 11.58 1.73
N THR A 462 -8.62 11.18 2.48
CA THR A 462 -9.97 11.82 2.66
C THR A 462 -10.92 10.91 3.52
N MET A 463 -12.26 11.16 3.66
CA MET A 463 -13.16 10.62 4.75
C MET A 463 -14.59 10.10 4.30
N GLU A 464 -15.28 9.28 5.13
CA GLU A 464 -16.38 8.31 4.75
C GLU A 464 -17.60 8.19 5.75
N LEU A 465 -18.67 7.37 5.46
CA LEU A 465 -19.69 6.80 6.42
C LEU A 465 -20.31 5.42 5.94
N THR A 466 -21.11 4.66 6.74
CA THR A 466 -21.40 3.19 6.53
C THR A 466 -22.81 2.58 6.90
N ALA A 467 -23.23 1.39 6.35
CA ALA A 467 -24.41 0.55 6.79
C ALA A 467 -24.39 -0.97 6.33
N VAL A 468 -25.29 -1.89 6.81
CA VAL A 468 -25.10 -3.40 6.80
C VAL A 468 -26.36 -4.34 6.63
N ARG A 469 -26.19 -5.57 6.05
CA ARG A 469 -26.98 -6.89 6.15
C ARG A 469 -26.21 -8.06 5.41
N SER A 470 -26.59 -9.34 5.10
CA SER A 470 -27.69 -10.38 5.29
C SER A 470 -27.14 -11.86 5.09
N LYS A 471 -27.92 -12.96 5.35
CA LYS A 471 -27.62 -14.47 5.27
C LYS A 471 -28.95 -15.31 5.15
N PRO A 472 -29.10 -16.70 5.12
CA PRO A 472 -28.25 -17.95 5.11
C PRO A 472 -28.46 -18.85 3.82
N ARG A 473 -28.34 -20.21 3.62
CA ARG A 473 -28.00 -21.43 4.44
C ARG A 473 -27.03 -22.55 3.85
N LEU A 474 -27.42 -23.61 3.10
CA LEU A 474 -26.64 -24.90 2.90
C LEU A 474 -26.16 -25.27 1.44
N THR A 475 -26.24 -26.51 0.93
CA THR A 475 -25.27 -27.21 0.01
C THR A 475 -25.76 -27.58 -1.42
N ALA A 476 -24.99 -28.08 -2.42
CA ALA A 476 -23.60 -28.63 -2.53
C ALA A 476 -22.89 -28.16 -3.87
N SER A 477 -21.63 -28.46 -4.31
CA SER A 477 -20.60 -29.53 -4.08
C SER A 477 -19.12 -29.00 -4.07
N GLY A 478 -18.10 -29.84 -3.78
CA GLY A 478 -16.68 -29.42 -3.44
C GLY A 478 -15.66 -29.33 -4.60
N TYR A 479 -14.77 -28.31 -4.58
CA TYR A 479 -14.09 -27.79 -5.79
C TYR A 479 -12.86 -26.89 -5.50
N VAL A 480 -12.14 -26.43 -6.53
CA VAL A 480 -11.04 -25.42 -6.46
C VAL A 480 -11.25 -24.34 -7.52
N GLU A 481 -11.08 -23.06 -7.16
CA GLU A 481 -11.25 -21.92 -8.07
C GLU A 481 -10.37 -22.01 -9.34
N PRO A 482 -10.96 -21.95 -10.56
CA PRO A 482 -10.30 -22.33 -11.81
C PRO A 482 -9.40 -21.22 -12.41
N ILE A 483 -8.61 -20.52 -11.58
CA ILE A 483 -7.72 -19.41 -11.99
C ILE A 483 -6.23 -19.80 -11.80
N PRO A 484 -5.67 -20.72 -12.62
CA PRO A 484 -4.33 -21.28 -12.38
C PRO A 484 -3.22 -20.23 -12.37
N GLU A 485 -3.28 -19.22 -13.23
CA GLU A 485 -2.32 -18.11 -13.32
C GLU A 485 -2.17 -17.37 -11.97
N CYS A 486 -3.23 -17.28 -11.16
CA CYS A 486 -3.17 -16.65 -9.85
C CYS A 486 -2.36 -17.49 -8.85
N PHE A 487 -2.59 -18.81 -8.80
CA PHE A 487 -1.86 -19.71 -7.90
C PHE A 487 -0.40 -19.92 -8.33
N GLU A 488 -0.11 -19.86 -9.64
CA GLU A 488 1.24 -19.90 -10.19
C GLU A 488 2.04 -18.63 -9.83
N ARG A 489 1.48 -17.44 -10.08
CA ARG A 489 2.07 -16.16 -9.67
C ARG A 489 2.27 -16.10 -8.16
N LEU A 490 1.30 -16.59 -7.38
CA LEU A 490 1.41 -16.66 -5.92
C LEU A 490 2.47 -17.66 -5.45
N LYS A 491 2.66 -18.81 -6.13
CA LYS A 491 3.79 -19.71 -5.85
C LYS A 491 5.11 -18.97 -6.06
N LYS A 492 5.31 -18.36 -7.23
CA LYS A 492 6.53 -17.62 -7.56
C LYS A 492 6.82 -16.49 -6.57
N LEU A 493 5.78 -15.77 -6.12
CA LEU A 493 5.92 -14.73 -5.09
C LEU A 493 6.34 -15.31 -3.72
N VAL A 494 5.80 -16.46 -3.32
CA VAL A 494 6.18 -17.17 -2.08
C VAL A 494 7.61 -17.71 -2.17
N ASP A 495 8.02 -18.27 -3.32
CA ASP A 495 9.38 -18.75 -3.57
C ASP A 495 10.39 -17.60 -3.48
N MET A 496 10.17 -16.53 -4.25
CA MET A 496 11.02 -15.34 -4.29
C MET A 496 11.13 -14.64 -2.92
N SER A 497 10.04 -14.63 -2.15
CA SER A 497 10.06 -14.14 -0.76
C SER A 497 10.96 -14.99 0.14
N GLN A 498 10.91 -16.32 0.00
CA GLN A 498 11.77 -17.22 0.76
C GLN A 498 13.25 -17.03 0.40
N GLU A 499 13.55 -16.92 -0.89
CA GLU A 499 14.91 -16.82 -1.43
C GLU A 499 15.57 -15.50 -1.01
N GLU A 500 14.94 -14.35 -1.29
CA GLU A 500 15.52 -13.04 -0.99
C GLU A 500 15.64 -12.76 0.51
N LEU A 501 14.67 -13.18 1.33
CA LEU A 501 14.76 -13.02 2.78
C LEU A 501 15.74 -14.00 3.44
N SER A 502 16.01 -15.16 2.82
CA SER A 502 17.12 -16.03 3.20
C SER A 502 18.47 -15.40 2.83
N ARG A 503 18.58 -14.82 1.63
CA ARG A 503 19.80 -14.15 1.11
C ARG A 503 20.26 -12.98 1.99
N LEU A 504 19.33 -12.33 2.70
CA LEU A 504 19.59 -11.25 3.66
C LEU A 504 19.75 -11.72 5.12
N ASN A 505 19.68 -13.03 5.41
CA ASN A 505 19.72 -13.60 6.77
C ASN A 505 18.63 -13.05 7.72
N ILE A 506 17.42 -12.83 7.19
CA ILE A 506 16.27 -12.24 7.91
C ILE A 506 15.19 -13.28 8.27
N LEU A 507 15.21 -14.45 7.63
CA LEU A 507 14.30 -15.55 7.96
C LEU A 507 14.83 -16.40 9.12
N ASP A 508 14.11 -16.38 10.24
CA ASP A 508 14.14 -17.49 11.19
C ASP A 508 13.57 -18.78 10.55
N ASP A 509 14.04 -19.94 11.00
CA ASP A 509 13.67 -21.23 10.39
C ASP A 509 12.16 -21.55 10.53
N TYR A 510 11.47 -20.98 11.52
CA TYR A 510 10.04 -21.17 11.69
C TYR A 510 9.26 -20.43 10.59
N VAL A 511 9.56 -19.16 10.30
CA VAL A 511 8.98 -18.40 9.19
C VAL A 511 9.33 -19.08 7.85
N LYS A 512 10.60 -19.44 7.65
CA LYS A 512 11.11 -20.15 6.46
C LYS A 512 10.33 -21.44 6.18
N ALA A 513 10.08 -22.25 7.20
CA ALA A 513 9.26 -23.45 7.09
C ALA A 513 7.80 -23.15 6.67
N LYS A 514 7.23 -21.99 7.06
CA LYS A 514 5.89 -21.59 6.59
C LYS A 514 5.87 -21.14 5.13
N PHE A 515 6.90 -20.46 4.63
CA PHE A 515 7.04 -20.14 3.20
C PHE A 515 7.11 -21.42 2.37
N ILE A 516 8.00 -22.35 2.71
CA ILE A 516 8.11 -23.68 2.07
C ILE A 516 6.76 -24.41 2.06
N ALA A 517 6.11 -24.52 3.22
CA ALA A 517 4.81 -25.19 3.35
C ALA A 517 3.69 -24.51 2.54
N THR A 518 3.83 -23.23 2.19
CA THR A 518 2.84 -22.47 1.43
C THR A 518 3.11 -22.54 -0.08
N SER A 519 4.36 -22.54 -0.51
CA SER A 519 4.74 -22.85 -1.90
C SER A 519 4.26 -24.24 -2.31
N VAL A 520 4.44 -25.23 -1.41
CA VAL A 520 3.89 -26.59 -1.58
C VAL A 520 2.36 -26.58 -1.67
N LYS A 521 1.65 -25.70 -0.93
CA LYS A 521 0.19 -25.54 -1.04
C LYS A 521 -0.24 -24.88 -2.35
N CYS A 522 0.50 -23.93 -2.90
CA CYS A 522 0.19 -23.36 -4.23
C CYS A 522 0.30 -24.43 -5.34
N SER A 523 1.26 -25.35 -5.23
CA SER A 523 1.52 -26.39 -6.25
C SER A 523 0.64 -27.65 -6.20
N LYS A 524 -0.19 -27.83 -5.15
CA LYS A 524 -0.98 -29.06 -4.93
C LYS A 524 -2.39 -29.09 -5.57
N PRO A 525 -3.22 -28.03 -5.51
CA PRO A 525 -4.62 -28.06 -5.96
C PRO A 525 -4.79 -28.45 -7.44
N TRP A 526 -3.78 -28.14 -8.26
CA TRP A 526 -3.83 -28.25 -9.71
C TRP A 526 -3.54 -29.64 -10.28
N ARG A 527 -2.93 -30.54 -9.49
CA ARG A 527 -2.49 -31.85 -9.99
C ARG A 527 -3.62 -32.75 -10.52
N PRO A 528 -4.84 -32.77 -9.93
CA PRO A 528 -5.99 -33.47 -10.52
C PRO A 528 -6.56 -32.75 -11.77
N PHE A 529 -6.67 -31.42 -11.71
CA PHE A 529 -7.27 -30.61 -12.78
C PHE A 529 -6.43 -30.63 -14.06
N LEU A 530 -5.11 -30.42 -13.96
CA LEU A 530 -4.19 -30.50 -15.10
C LEU A 530 -4.23 -31.89 -15.76
N ARG A 531 -4.23 -32.97 -14.96
CA ARG A 531 -4.40 -34.35 -15.44
C ARG A 531 -5.73 -34.61 -16.17
N SER A 532 -6.76 -33.79 -15.93
CA SER A 532 -8.05 -33.85 -16.63
C SER A 532 -8.05 -33.11 -17.97
N ILE A 533 -7.16 -32.12 -18.15
CA ILE A 533 -6.98 -31.37 -19.40
C ILE A 533 -6.05 -32.14 -20.34
N THR A 534 -4.99 -32.77 -19.83
CA THR A 534 -4.00 -33.53 -20.63
C THR A 534 -4.50 -34.90 -21.11
N LYS A 535 -5.81 -35.19 -21.04
CA LYS A 535 -6.41 -36.40 -21.61
C LYS A 535 -7.55 -36.00 -22.56
N PRO A 536 -7.41 -36.15 -23.89
CA PRO A 536 -8.53 -35.95 -24.78
C PRO A 536 -9.61 -37.00 -24.49
N LYS A 537 -10.83 -36.55 -24.16
CA LYS A 537 -12.01 -37.41 -24.17
C LYS A 537 -12.65 -37.38 -25.56
N PRO A 538 -12.96 -38.52 -26.19
CA PRO A 538 -13.70 -38.52 -27.44
C PRO A 538 -15.12 -38.00 -27.21
N MET A 539 -15.57 -37.05 -28.04
CA MET A 539 -16.97 -36.66 -28.10
C MET A 539 -17.79 -37.80 -28.70
N LYS A 540 -18.71 -38.39 -27.93
CA LYS A 540 -19.87 -39.08 -28.50
C LYS A 540 -20.95 -38.04 -28.78
N ALA A 541 -21.53 -38.09 -29.98
CA ALA A 541 -22.58 -37.16 -30.39
C ALA A 541 -23.91 -37.48 -29.69
N MET A 542 -24.70 -36.44 -29.40
CA MET A 542 -26.15 -36.56 -29.26
C MET A 542 -26.80 -35.93 -30.49
N HIS A 543 -27.63 -36.70 -31.17
CA HIS A 543 -28.55 -36.26 -32.22
C HIS A 543 -29.99 -36.44 -31.71
N SER A 544 -30.94 -35.68 -32.26
CA SER A 544 -32.30 -35.43 -31.73
C SER A 544 -32.28 -34.66 -30.38
N VAL A 545 -33.25 -33.79 -30.08
CA VAL A 545 -34.58 -33.56 -30.68
C VAL A 545 -34.66 -32.20 -31.42
N LEU A 546 -35.64 -32.03 -32.32
CA LEU A 546 -35.80 -30.89 -33.24
C LEU A 546 -37.14 -30.14 -33.05
N MET A 547 -37.13 -28.84 -33.38
CA MET A 547 -38.27 -27.95 -33.67
C MET A 547 -39.33 -27.63 -32.58
N SER A 548 -39.36 -26.36 -32.14
CA SER A 548 -40.44 -25.39 -32.51
C SER A 548 -40.18 -23.96 -31.95
N ILE A 549 -40.86 -22.97 -32.54
CA ILE A 549 -40.69 -21.49 -32.45
C ILE A 549 -42.12 -20.90 -32.58
N PRO A 550 -42.53 -19.71 -32.03
CA PRO A 550 -41.78 -18.48 -31.72
C PRO A 550 -42.06 -17.80 -30.35
N THR A 551 -41.54 -16.58 -30.17
CA THR A 551 -41.86 -15.60 -29.09
C THR A 551 -43.10 -14.75 -29.42
N PRO A 552 -43.58 -13.88 -28.49
CA PRO A 552 -43.14 -12.47 -28.54
C PRO A 552 -42.97 -11.76 -27.17
N ILE A 553 -42.50 -10.51 -27.22
CA ILE A 553 -42.17 -9.61 -26.10
C ILE A 553 -43.34 -8.69 -25.74
N PRO A 554 -43.54 -8.36 -24.44
CA PRO A 554 -44.16 -7.09 -24.03
C PRO A 554 -43.15 -6.08 -23.41
N LYS A 555 -43.21 -4.81 -23.84
CA LYS A 555 -42.60 -3.66 -23.13
C LYS A 555 -43.70 -2.83 -22.46
N ARG A 556 -43.58 -2.56 -21.15
CA ARG A 556 -44.15 -1.45 -20.33
C ARG A 556 -44.07 -1.88 -18.84
N CYS A 557 -44.02 -1.00 -17.83
CA CYS A 557 -44.11 0.46 -17.82
C CYS A 557 -43.12 1.08 -16.80
N LEU A 558 -42.94 2.41 -16.85
CA LEU A 558 -42.19 3.19 -15.85
C LEU A 558 -43.11 3.71 -14.73
N ARG A 559 -42.47 4.19 -13.64
CA ARG A 559 -43.00 5.02 -12.53
C ARG A 559 -44.04 4.37 -11.60
N LEU A 560 -43.62 4.22 -10.34
CA LEU A 560 -44.30 4.86 -9.21
C LEU A 560 -43.26 5.31 -8.16
N GLN A 561 -43.58 6.36 -7.42
CA GLN A 561 -42.71 7.11 -6.49
C GLN A 561 -42.33 6.27 -5.25
N MET A 562 -41.15 6.40 -4.62
CA MET A 562 -40.51 7.58 -4.01
C MET A 562 -41.30 8.16 -2.81
N ILE A 563 -40.97 7.72 -1.59
CA ILE A 563 -41.21 8.38 -0.29
C ILE A 563 -40.43 7.61 0.81
N PHE A 564 -40.23 8.23 1.98
CA PHE A 564 -39.47 7.78 3.17
C PHE A 564 -37.93 7.79 3.08
N LEU A 565 -37.39 9.01 3.31
CA LEU A 565 -36.09 9.24 3.93
C LEU A 565 -36.29 10.24 5.08
N HIS A 566 -36.57 9.74 6.28
CA HIS A 566 -36.64 10.47 7.55
C HIS A 566 -36.48 9.48 8.72
N ILE A 567 -36.14 9.98 9.91
CA ILE A 567 -35.80 9.21 11.12
C ILE A 567 -34.50 8.38 10.99
N PHE A 568 -33.37 9.04 11.20
CA PHE A 568 -32.42 8.68 12.28
C PHE A 568 -31.32 9.77 12.40
N MET A 569 -31.65 10.85 13.12
CA MET A 569 -30.67 11.80 13.66
C MET A 569 -30.94 11.97 15.15
N SER A 570 -30.21 11.22 15.96
CA SER A 570 -30.15 11.26 17.42
C SER A 570 -28.89 10.54 17.87
#